data_AF-A0A7C7Y7C2-F1
#
_entry.id   AF-A0A7C7Y7C2-F1
#
_cell.length_a   1.000
_cell.length_b   1.000
_cell.length_c   1.000
_cell.angle_alpha   90.00
_cell.angle_beta   90.00
_cell.angle_gamma   90.00
#
_symmetry.space_group_name_H-M   'P 1'
#
loop_
_entity.id
_entity.type
_entity.pdbx_description
1 polymer ?
#
loop_
_entity_poly.entity_id
_entity_poly.type
_entity_poly.pdbx_seq_one_letter_code
_entity_poly.pdbx_strand_id
1 'polypeptide(L)'
;MWTTVECAGHPRDMGLAQGAAARTAIRAELERTDLRVKRSSMPSLRGLASGPFRGSGAGREFYRHFAHQAERLEGLATTADVPVDSILNLHLRVRAGGSVGGLLSQRASVRARTVGHDGAEKRALLERTLPQPTAGEAGWILRESRPAVGFRSVEVTLPWMVSAVAGVNEGGLAVVAGPLLWGAPGRDGGSPSLLLVQECLQRFGDVSGALDWCAKRPVEGEQSFVLADASGMTATVVVSGRERRIQEGEGELYLEGGELPGDVRSEGDPRVDAAEPAEAAPVSKGQPDRVWLDPEARRLQIDAAGISIDLGLMD
;
A
#
# COMPACT_ATOMS: atom_id res chain seq x y z
N MET A 1 9.76 15.78 6.01
CA MET A 1 10.52 14.91 6.94
C MET A 1 9.84 13.56 6.93
N TRP A 2 10.57 12.48 6.65
CA TRP A 2 10.05 11.13 6.67
C TRP A 2 9.87 10.64 8.10
N THR A 3 8.71 10.10 8.43
CA THR A 3 8.49 9.42 9.71
C THR A 3 8.91 7.97 9.57
N THR A 4 9.83 7.52 10.42
CA THR A 4 10.22 6.11 10.53
C THR A 4 9.56 5.49 11.75
N VAL A 5 8.97 4.31 11.58
CA VAL A 5 8.28 3.59 12.65
C VAL A 5 8.75 2.14 12.73
N GLU A 6 9.26 1.74 13.88
CA GLU A 6 9.51 0.33 14.19
C GLU A 6 8.22 -0.32 14.71
N CYS A 7 7.84 -1.45 14.11
CA CYS A 7 6.66 -2.23 14.46
C CYS A 7 7.09 -3.66 14.77
N ALA A 8 7.20 -4.02 16.05
CA ALA A 8 7.67 -5.34 16.47
C ALA A 8 6.59 -6.14 17.23
N GLY A 9 6.69 -7.47 17.18
CA GLY A 9 5.88 -8.38 17.99
C GLY A 9 4.72 -9.04 17.25
N HIS A 10 3.64 -9.36 17.96
CA HIS A 10 2.46 -9.95 17.35
C HIS A 10 1.73 -8.92 16.47
N PRO A 11 0.87 -9.35 15.53
CA PRO A 11 0.25 -8.42 14.58
C PRO A 11 -0.46 -7.24 15.26
N ARG A 12 -1.16 -7.49 16.38
CA ARG A 12 -1.80 -6.43 17.17
C ARG A 12 -0.78 -5.43 17.74
N ASP A 13 0.33 -5.89 18.30
CA ASP A 13 1.37 -5.03 18.90
C ASP A 13 2.04 -4.16 17.84
N MET A 14 2.32 -4.73 16.67
CA MET A 14 2.79 -3.97 15.50
C MET A 14 1.81 -2.88 15.11
N GLY A 15 0.50 -3.19 15.16
CA GLY A 15 -0.57 -2.21 14.97
C GLY A 15 -0.53 -1.10 16.02
N LEU A 16 -0.41 -1.46 17.31
CA LEU A 16 -0.34 -0.51 18.41
C LEU A 16 0.84 0.46 18.23
N ALA A 17 2.03 -0.04 17.87
CA ALA A 17 3.22 0.79 17.62
C ALA A 17 2.98 1.79 16.48
N GLN A 18 2.48 1.31 15.33
CA GLN A 18 2.16 2.17 14.20
C GLN A 18 1.12 3.22 14.55
N GLY A 19 -0.01 2.82 15.14
CA GLY A 19 -1.10 3.74 15.49
C GLY A 19 -0.67 4.81 16.51
N ALA A 20 0.27 4.51 17.40
CA ALA A 20 0.81 5.47 18.36
C ALA A 20 1.69 6.51 17.64
N ALA A 21 2.63 6.06 16.80
CA ALA A 21 3.52 6.93 16.04
C ALA A 21 2.78 7.78 15.00
N ALA A 22 1.75 7.21 14.38
CA ALA A 22 0.99 7.80 13.29
C ALA A 22 -0.31 8.50 13.71
N ARG A 23 -0.62 8.58 15.02
CA ARG A 23 -1.93 9.03 15.55
C ARG A 23 -2.41 10.32 14.88
N THR A 24 -1.58 11.35 14.84
CA THR A 24 -1.95 12.67 14.29
C THR A 24 -2.26 12.59 12.80
N ALA A 25 -1.42 11.91 12.02
CA ALA A 25 -1.61 11.75 10.58
C ALA A 25 -2.85 10.91 10.25
N ILE A 26 -3.11 9.84 11.03
CA ILE A 26 -4.31 9.02 10.89
C ILE A 26 -5.57 9.85 11.12
N ARG A 27 -5.61 10.65 12.19
CA ARG A 27 -6.79 11.47 12.51
C ARG A 27 -7.03 12.55 11.47
N ALA A 28 -5.98 13.24 11.02
CA ALA A 28 -6.06 14.23 9.95
C ALA A 28 -6.62 13.61 8.66
N GLU A 29 -6.17 12.41 8.30
CA GLU A 29 -6.67 11.71 7.12
C GLU A 29 -8.15 11.33 7.25
N LEU A 30 -8.58 10.89 8.43
CA LEU A 30 -10.00 10.59 8.70
C LEU A 30 -10.87 11.85 8.61
N GLU A 31 -10.40 12.98 9.14
CA GLU A 31 -11.10 14.26 9.05
C GLU A 31 -11.22 14.71 7.59
N ARG A 32 -10.12 14.64 6.84
CA ARG A 32 -10.08 14.98 5.41
C ARG A 32 -11.04 14.14 4.57
N THR A 33 -11.23 12.88 4.96
CA THR A 33 -12.07 11.93 4.22
C THR A 33 -13.51 11.86 4.73
N ASP A 34 -13.90 12.76 5.65
CA ASP A 34 -15.21 12.81 6.33
C ASP A 34 -15.59 11.48 7.01
N LEU A 35 -14.57 10.80 7.55
CA LEU A 35 -14.73 9.58 8.33
C LEU A 35 -14.72 9.88 9.82
N ARG A 36 -15.36 9.00 10.60
CA ARG A 36 -15.50 9.20 12.05
C ARG A 36 -14.15 9.13 12.75
N VAL A 37 -13.79 10.20 13.45
CA VAL A 37 -12.57 10.24 14.29
C VAL A 37 -12.83 9.75 15.70
N LYS A 38 -14.00 10.08 16.27
CA LYS A 38 -14.33 9.75 17.67
C LYS A 38 -14.96 8.37 17.77
N ARG A 39 -14.46 7.56 18.70
CA ARG A 39 -15.12 6.33 19.12
C ARG A 39 -16.44 6.67 19.78
N SER A 40 -17.50 5.96 19.39
CA SER A 40 -18.76 5.99 20.14
C SER A 40 -18.50 5.46 21.54
N SER A 41 -18.89 6.22 22.57
CA SER A 41 -18.86 5.75 23.96
C SER A 41 -19.93 4.68 24.23
N MET A 42 -20.96 4.60 23.39
CA MET A 42 -22.00 3.58 23.48
C MET A 42 -21.61 2.34 22.66
N PRO A 43 -21.63 1.13 23.26
CA PRO A 43 -21.39 -0.12 22.54
C PRO A 43 -22.48 -0.29 21.48
N SER A 44 -22.08 -0.20 20.21
CA SER A 44 -22.98 -0.39 19.09
C SER A 44 -23.10 -1.89 18.78
N LEU A 45 -24.29 -2.45 18.99
CA LEU A 45 -24.61 -3.80 18.53
C LEU A 45 -24.77 -3.88 17.00
N ARG A 46 -24.74 -2.75 16.26
CA ARG A 46 -24.81 -2.79 14.79
C ARG A 46 -23.69 -3.68 14.23
N GLY A 47 -22.47 -3.58 14.76
CA GLY A 47 -21.36 -4.43 14.36
C GLY A 47 -21.57 -5.94 14.57
N LEU A 48 -22.58 -6.36 15.34
CA LEU A 48 -22.96 -7.77 15.53
C LEU A 48 -24.06 -8.25 14.58
N ALA A 49 -24.83 -7.34 13.98
CA ALA A 49 -26.01 -7.68 13.18
C ALA A 49 -25.95 -7.20 11.72
N SER A 50 -25.24 -6.10 11.43
CA SER A 50 -25.13 -5.50 10.09
C SER A 50 -23.98 -4.50 10.02
N GLY A 51 -23.17 -4.57 8.97
CA GLY A 51 -22.09 -3.61 8.74
C GLY A 51 -20.88 -4.23 8.05
N PRO A 52 -19.92 -3.40 7.60
CA PRO A 52 -18.79 -3.85 6.80
C PRO A 52 -17.91 -4.90 7.51
N PHE A 53 -17.86 -4.91 8.84
CA PHE A 53 -16.99 -5.80 9.63
C PHE A 53 -17.45 -7.25 9.75
N ARG A 54 -18.75 -7.47 10.02
CA ARG A 54 -19.29 -8.81 10.32
C ARG A 54 -20.54 -9.18 9.53
N GLY A 55 -20.99 -8.30 8.62
CA GLY A 55 -22.10 -8.54 7.70
C GLY A 55 -21.68 -9.29 6.44
N SER A 56 -22.08 -8.80 5.27
CA SER A 56 -21.56 -9.23 3.96
C SER A 56 -20.57 -8.21 3.43
N GLY A 57 -19.67 -8.63 2.53
CA GLY A 57 -18.80 -7.74 1.77
C GLY A 57 -17.33 -7.73 2.20
N ALA A 58 -16.60 -6.76 1.64
CA ALA A 58 -15.13 -6.71 1.64
C ALA A 58 -14.49 -6.66 3.03
N GLY A 59 -15.14 -6.02 4.00
CA GLY A 59 -14.64 -6.00 5.38
C GLY A 59 -14.72 -7.35 6.08
N ARG A 60 -15.80 -8.12 5.87
CA ARG A 60 -15.88 -9.48 6.41
C ARG A 60 -14.82 -10.37 5.79
N GLU A 61 -14.65 -10.30 4.46
CA GLU A 61 -13.63 -11.10 3.78
C GLU A 61 -12.22 -10.68 4.20
N PHE A 62 -11.99 -9.40 4.51
CA PHE A 62 -10.73 -8.92 5.11
C PHE A 62 -10.45 -9.66 6.41
N TYR A 63 -11.39 -9.66 7.35
CA TYR A 63 -11.22 -10.31 8.66
C TYR A 63 -11.11 -11.83 8.54
N ARG A 64 -11.87 -12.44 7.62
CA ARG A 64 -11.87 -13.89 7.40
C ARG A 64 -10.57 -14.39 6.79
N HIS A 65 -10.03 -13.66 5.82
CA HIS A 65 -8.90 -14.10 5.00
C HIS A 65 -7.58 -13.41 5.36
N PHE A 66 -7.58 -12.40 6.21
CA PHE A 66 -6.35 -11.68 6.57
C PHE A 66 -6.31 -11.42 8.07
N ALA A 67 -6.49 -12.48 8.87
CA ALA A 67 -6.58 -12.40 10.33
C ALA A 67 -5.43 -11.62 10.97
N HIS A 68 -4.18 -11.84 10.55
CA HIS A 68 -3.03 -11.08 11.06
C HIS A 68 -3.13 -9.58 10.72
N GLN A 69 -3.51 -9.24 9.48
CA GLN A 69 -3.69 -7.84 9.08
C GLN A 69 -4.89 -7.19 9.79
N ALA A 70 -5.91 -7.98 10.11
CA ALA A 70 -7.08 -7.54 10.86
C ALA A 70 -6.74 -7.25 12.33
N GLU A 71 -5.95 -8.10 12.98
CA GLU A 71 -5.42 -7.82 14.31
C GLU A 71 -4.51 -6.58 14.32
N ARG A 72 -3.67 -6.41 13.28
CA ARG A 72 -2.85 -5.22 13.11
C ARG A 72 -3.70 -3.96 12.93
N LEU A 73 -4.80 -4.04 12.18
CA LEU A 73 -5.76 -2.95 11.98
C LEU A 73 -6.41 -2.53 13.31
N GLU A 74 -6.80 -3.50 14.14
CA GLU A 74 -7.37 -3.26 15.46
C GLU A 74 -6.37 -2.59 16.41
N GLY A 75 -5.11 -3.05 16.40
CA GLY A 75 -4.02 -2.42 17.15
C GLY A 75 -3.82 -0.97 16.73
N LEU A 76 -3.72 -0.72 15.42
CA LEU A 76 -3.55 0.62 14.84
C LEU A 76 -4.69 1.55 15.24
N ALA A 77 -5.94 1.10 15.09
CA ALA A 77 -7.09 1.89 15.50
C ALA A 77 -7.12 2.19 17.01
N THR A 78 -6.60 1.26 17.84
CA THR A 78 -6.56 1.39 19.30
C THR A 78 -5.66 2.51 19.76
N THR A 79 -4.41 2.56 19.31
CA THR A 79 -3.47 3.61 19.75
C THR A 79 -3.64 4.90 18.98
N ALA A 80 -4.22 4.88 17.78
CA ALA A 80 -4.64 6.10 17.09
C ALA A 80 -5.90 6.75 17.71
N ASP A 81 -6.57 6.05 18.64
CA ASP A 81 -7.81 6.49 19.29
C ASP A 81 -8.94 6.82 18.28
N VAL A 82 -9.19 5.88 17.36
CA VAL A 82 -10.20 6.02 16.29
C VAL A 82 -11.00 4.74 16.13
N PRO A 83 -12.22 4.78 15.56
CA PRO A 83 -12.98 3.59 15.23
C PRO A 83 -12.23 2.72 14.21
N VAL A 84 -12.18 1.41 14.45
CA VAL A 84 -11.58 0.46 13.51
C VAL A 84 -12.29 0.48 12.14
N ASP A 85 -13.61 0.74 12.15
CA ASP A 85 -14.44 0.94 10.96
C ASP A 85 -13.92 2.06 10.05
N SER A 86 -13.43 3.15 10.64
CA SER A 86 -12.91 4.27 9.90
C SER A 86 -11.61 3.91 9.18
N ILE A 87 -10.71 3.16 9.81
CA ILE A 87 -9.48 2.70 9.15
C ILE A 87 -9.77 1.65 8.08
N LEU A 88 -10.69 0.72 8.34
CA LEU A 88 -11.11 -0.22 7.30
C LEU A 88 -11.69 0.52 6.09
N ASN A 89 -12.51 1.55 6.30
CA ASN A 89 -13.07 2.33 5.20
C ASN A 89 -11.99 3.01 4.36
N LEU A 90 -10.88 3.46 4.95
CA LEU A 90 -9.72 3.93 4.18
C LEU A 90 -9.17 2.84 3.26
N HIS A 91 -9.00 1.61 3.74
CA HIS A 91 -8.59 0.47 2.89
C HIS A 91 -9.58 0.16 1.78
N LEU A 92 -10.89 0.23 2.07
CA LEU A 92 -11.93 -0.03 1.08
C LEU A 92 -12.00 1.05 0.00
N ARG A 93 -11.64 2.30 0.33
CA ARG A 93 -11.48 3.39 -0.64
C ARG A 93 -10.34 3.14 -1.61
N VAL A 94 -9.20 2.64 -1.12
CA VAL A 94 -8.08 2.21 -2.00
C VAL A 94 -8.54 1.14 -2.99
N ARG A 95 -9.29 0.15 -2.51
CA ARG A 95 -9.88 -0.90 -3.37
C ARG A 95 -10.84 -0.33 -4.41
N ALA A 96 -11.60 0.72 -4.08
CA ALA A 96 -12.52 1.35 -5.02
C ALA A 96 -11.78 2.07 -6.17
N GLY A 97 -10.52 2.46 -5.94
CA GLY A 97 -9.74 3.20 -6.92
C GLY A 97 -10.26 4.62 -7.17
N GLY A 98 -9.76 5.25 -8.22
CA GLY A 98 -10.12 6.62 -8.60
C GLY A 98 -9.84 7.67 -7.50
N SER A 99 -10.45 8.84 -7.62
CA SER A 99 -10.23 9.98 -6.71
C SER A 99 -10.48 9.67 -5.23
N VAL A 100 -11.33 8.70 -4.91
CA VAL A 100 -11.61 8.31 -3.52
C VAL A 100 -10.45 7.55 -2.87
N GLY A 101 -9.56 6.95 -3.68
CA GLY A 101 -8.36 6.22 -3.25
C GLY A 101 -7.22 7.09 -2.71
N GLY A 102 -7.32 8.42 -2.86
CA GLY A 102 -6.34 9.38 -2.35
C GLY A 102 -4.96 9.20 -2.96
N LEU A 103 -3.91 9.30 -2.15
CA LEU A 103 -2.53 9.26 -2.62
C LEU A 103 -2.17 8.02 -3.46
N LEU A 104 -2.85 6.90 -3.24
CA LEU A 104 -2.61 5.64 -3.96
C LEU A 104 -3.23 5.60 -5.36
N SER A 105 -4.25 6.43 -5.63
CA SER A 105 -4.84 6.53 -6.98
C SER A 105 -4.07 7.48 -7.88
N GLN A 106 -3.22 8.32 -7.32
CA GLN A 106 -2.37 9.22 -8.10
C GLN A 106 -1.37 8.45 -8.96
N ARG A 107 -0.97 9.09 -10.07
CA ARG A 107 -0.10 8.49 -11.06
C ARG A 107 1.26 8.07 -10.48
N ALA A 108 1.60 6.80 -10.67
CA ALA A 108 2.89 6.23 -10.30
C ALA A 108 3.42 5.33 -11.41
N SER A 109 4.75 5.25 -11.52
CA SER A 109 5.45 4.27 -12.33
C SER A 109 6.13 3.23 -11.45
N VAL A 110 6.19 2.01 -11.94
CA VAL A 110 6.97 0.90 -11.40
C VAL A 110 7.90 0.37 -12.47
N ARG A 111 9.14 0.08 -12.10
CA ARG A 111 10.13 -0.53 -12.98
C ARG A 111 10.77 -1.73 -12.31
N ALA A 112 11.01 -2.78 -13.08
CA ALA A 112 11.95 -3.83 -12.71
C ALA A 112 13.09 -3.85 -13.72
N ARG A 113 14.32 -3.99 -13.23
CA ARG A 113 15.51 -4.07 -14.06
C ARG A 113 16.40 -5.20 -13.59
N THR A 114 16.66 -6.16 -14.46
CA THR A 114 17.78 -7.08 -14.26
C THR A 114 19.10 -6.36 -14.55
N VAL A 115 20.03 -6.43 -13.60
CA VAL A 115 21.39 -5.90 -13.69
C VAL A 115 22.36 -7.07 -13.61
N GLY A 116 23.43 -7.02 -14.41
CA GLY A 116 24.37 -8.12 -14.59
C GLY A 116 24.72 -8.24 -16.08
N HIS A 117 26.00 -8.40 -16.41
CA HIS A 117 26.48 -8.61 -17.79
C HIS A 117 26.86 -10.08 -17.95
N ASP A 118 27.08 -10.54 -19.19
CA ASP A 118 27.49 -11.93 -19.47
C ASP A 118 28.62 -12.39 -18.53
N GLY A 119 28.29 -13.36 -17.67
CA GLY A 119 29.20 -13.96 -16.67
C GLY A 119 29.09 -13.45 -15.24
N ALA A 120 28.37 -12.34 -14.97
CA ALA A 120 28.03 -11.90 -13.62
C ALA A 120 26.69 -12.49 -13.16
N GLU A 121 26.54 -12.70 -11.85
CA GLU A 121 25.28 -13.15 -11.26
C GLU A 121 24.17 -12.11 -11.55
N LYS A 122 23.02 -12.59 -12.03
CA LYS A 122 21.90 -11.73 -12.37
C LYS A 122 21.24 -11.25 -11.07
N ARG A 123 21.08 -9.94 -10.93
CA ARG A 123 20.34 -9.33 -9.82
C ARG A 123 19.18 -8.50 -10.33
N ALA A 124 18.06 -8.51 -9.64
CA ALA A 124 16.89 -7.71 -10.00
C ALA A 124 16.79 -6.49 -9.08
N LEU A 125 16.53 -5.31 -9.65
CA LEU A 125 16.23 -4.09 -8.90
C LEU A 125 14.80 -3.66 -9.21
N LEU A 126 14.05 -3.31 -8.16
CA LEU A 126 12.71 -2.74 -8.30
C LEU A 126 12.75 -1.25 -7.99
N GLU A 127 11.95 -0.48 -8.71
CA GLU A 127 11.79 0.96 -8.52
C GLU A 127 10.30 1.32 -8.53
N ARG A 128 9.90 2.26 -7.68
CA ARG A 128 8.59 2.92 -7.74
C ARG A 128 8.71 4.41 -7.53
N THR A 129 7.98 5.20 -8.31
CA THR A 129 7.77 6.62 -7.99
C THR A 129 6.71 6.76 -6.91
N LEU A 130 6.89 7.75 -6.05
CA LEU A 130 6.01 8.07 -4.94
C LEU A 130 5.30 9.39 -5.26
N PRO A 131 4.00 9.36 -5.56
CA PRO A 131 3.22 10.58 -5.72
C PRO A 131 3.34 11.49 -4.50
N GLN A 132 3.30 12.80 -4.71
CA GLN A 132 3.36 13.77 -3.61
C GLN A 132 1.98 13.93 -2.96
N PRO A 133 1.90 13.94 -1.62
CA PRO A 133 0.63 14.19 -0.94
C PRO A 133 0.12 15.59 -1.25
N THR A 134 -1.19 15.70 -1.45
CA THR A 134 -1.86 17.00 -1.54
C THR A 134 -1.96 17.66 -0.15
N ALA A 135 -2.31 18.96 -0.10
CA ALA A 135 -2.39 19.68 1.17
C ALA A 135 -3.39 19.01 2.14
N GLY A 136 -2.89 18.62 3.32
CA GLY A 136 -3.67 17.94 4.36
C GLY A 136 -3.81 16.43 4.19
N GLU A 137 -3.38 15.86 3.07
CA GLU A 137 -3.33 14.42 2.86
C GLU A 137 -2.15 13.79 3.60
N ALA A 138 -2.35 12.59 4.17
CA ALA A 138 -1.28 11.85 4.81
C ALA A 138 -0.19 11.45 3.81
N GLY A 139 1.06 11.85 4.08
CA GLY A 139 2.23 11.47 3.29
C GLY A 139 2.77 10.08 3.63
N TRP A 140 3.76 9.65 2.85
CA TRP A 140 4.46 8.38 3.02
C TRP A 140 5.22 8.30 4.35
N ILE A 141 5.28 7.09 4.91
CA ILE A 141 6.13 6.76 6.05
C ILE A 141 7.02 5.57 5.71
N LEU A 142 8.13 5.48 6.44
CA LEU A 142 8.95 4.29 6.45
C LEU A 142 8.60 3.43 7.66
N ARG A 143 8.45 2.13 7.44
CA ARG A 143 8.10 1.16 8.46
C ARG A 143 9.09 0.02 8.49
N GLU A 144 9.68 -0.23 9.64
CA GLU A 144 10.43 -1.45 9.90
C GLU A 144 9.49 -2.44 10.61
N SER A 145 9.12 -3.52 9.92
CA SER A 145 8.25 -4.56 10.44
C SER A 145 9.09 -5.72 10.98
N ARG A 146 8.94 -6.06 12.26
CA ARG A 146 9.61 -7.16 12.96
C ARG A 146 8.57 -8.13 13.55
N PRO A 147 7.85 -8.89 12.71
CA PRO A 147 6.80 -9.77 13.19
C PRO A 147 7.37 -10.89 14.06
N ALA A 148 6.60 -11.33 15.06
CA ALA A 148 6.97 -12.48 15.89
C ALA A 148 7.08 -13.79 15.10
N VAL A 149 6.36 -13.89 13.97
CA VAL A 149 6.41 -15.01 13.02
C VAL A 149 6.40 -14.45 11.60
N GLY A 150 7.37 -14.91 10.81
CA GLY A 150 7.60 -14.46 9.43
C GLY A 150 8.92 -13.70 9.29
N PHE A 151 9.10 -13.04 8.16
CA PHE A 151 10.29 -12.27 7.85
C PHE A 151 10.20 -10.83 8.35
N ARG A 152 11.32 -10.29 8.85
CA ARG A 152 11.52 -8.85 9.04
C ARG A 152 11.55 -8.13 7.69
N SER A 153 11.08 -6.89 7.65
CA SER A 153 11.05 -6.10 6.41
C SER A 153 11.19 -4.60 6.67
N VAL A 154 11.75 -3.90 5.68
CA VAL A 154 11.69 -2.43 5.58
C VAL A 154 10.76 -2.04 4.44
N GLU A 155 9.84 -1.12 4.73
CA GLU A 155 8.65 -0.90 3.92
C GLU A 155 8.33 0.59 3.78
N VAL A 156 7.83 0.99 2.61
CA VAL A 156 7.15 2.26 2.39
C VAL A 156 5.64 2.02 2.48
N THR A 157 4.94 2.82 3.29
CA THR A 157 3.50 2.70 3.50
C THR A 157 2.86 4.05 3.83
N LEU A 158 1.54 4.05 4.07
CA LEU A 158 0.78 5.18 4.59
C LEU A 158 0.53 5.01 6.10
N PRO A 159 0.43 6.10 6.87
CA PRO A 159 0.25 6.08 8.33
C PRO A 159 -0.86 5.16 8.84
N TRP A 160 -1.99 5.11 8.12
CA TRP A 160 -3.18 4.33 8.48
C TRP A 160 -3.22 2.92 7.87
N MET A 161 -2.24 2.55 7.03
CA MET A 161 -2.32 1.35 6.21
C MET A 161 -1.55 0.17 6.85
N VAL A 162 -2.18 -1.00 6.94
CA VAL A 162 -1.52 -2.23 7.40
C VAL A 162 -0.64 -2.88 6.32
N SER A 163 -0.94 -2.64 5.04
CA SER A 163 -0.11 -3.06 3.91
C SER A 163 1.04 -2.10 3.60
N ALA A 164 2.10 -2.61 2.98
CA ALA A 164 3.11 -1.79 2.29
C ALA A 164 2.72 -1.51 0.82
N VAL A 165 3.31 -0.49 0.22
CA VAL A 165 3.29 -0.29 -1.25
C VAL A 165 4.61 -0.66 -1.91
N ALA A 166 5.69 -0.68 -1.13
CA ALA A 166 7.00 -1.14 -1.55
C ALA A 166 7.72 -1.66 -0.32
N GLY A 167 8.50 -2.72 -0.44
CA GLY A 167 9.32 -3.20 0.65
C GLY A 167 10.21 -4.36 0.26
N VAL A 168 11.23 -4.61 1.07
CA VAL A 168 12.12 -5.75 0.96
C VAL A 168 12.20 -6.43 2.33
N ASN A 169 12.25 -7.76 2.34
CA ASN A 169 12.33 -8.55 3.56
C ASN A 169 13.71 -9.21 3.74
N GLU A 170 13.96 -9.72 4.94
CA GLU A 170 15.24 -10.36 5.29
C GLU A 170 15.45 -11.70 4.56
N GLY A 171 14.39 -12.27 3.99
CA GLY A 171 14.46 -13.44 3.11
C GLY A 171 14.98 -13.12 1.71
N GLY A 172 15.14 -11.84 1.36
CA GLY A 172 15.57 -11.42 0.04
C GLY A 172 14.44 -11.32 -0.98
N LEU A 173 13.18 -11.20 -0.54
CA LEU A 173 12.04 -10.89 -1.42
C LEU A 173 11.73 -9.38 -1.37
N ALA A 174 11.70 -8.75 -2.54
CA ALA A 174 11.25 -7.39 -2.76
C ALA A 174 9.89 -7.39 -3.48
N VAL A 175 8.98 -6.52 -3.04
CA VAL A 175 7.65 -6.36 -3.65
C VAL A 175 7.33 -4.89 -3.81
N VAL A 176 6.82 -4.51 -4.98
CA VAL A 176 6.37 -3.17 -5.29
C VAL A 176 4.95 -3.23 -5.86
N ALA A 177 3.99 -2.60 -5.18
CA ALA A 177 2.68 -2.32 -5.73
C ALA A 177 2.83 -1.43 -6.97
N GLY A 178 2.14 -1.77 -8.05
CA GLY A 178 1.92 -0.94 -9.23
C GLY A 178 1.02 0.26 -8.96
N PRO A 179 0.78 1.11 -9.97
CA PRO A 179 -0.35 2.03 -9.92
C PRO A 179 -1.67 1.26 -9.87
N LEU A 180 -2.70 1.87 -9.27
CA LEU A 180 -4.06 1.35 -9.40
C LEU A 180 -4.48 1.43 -10.87
N LEU A 181 -4.87 0.30 -11.44
CA LEU A 181 -5.31 0.23 -12.83
C LEU A 181 -6.75 0.75 -12.91
N TRP A 182 -7.08 1.47 -13.98
CA TRP A 182 -8.45 1.94 -14.18
C TRP A 182 -9.34 0.75 -14.56
N GLY A 183 -10.02 0.18 -13.57
CA GLY A 183 -11.07 -0.81 -13.77
C GLY A 183 -12.29 -0.48 -12.93
N ALA A 184 -13.40 -1.19 -13.19
CA ALA A 184 -14.62 -0.98 -12.43
C ALA A 184 -14.33 -1.24 -10.94
N PRO A 185 -14.84 -0.40 -10.01
CA PRO A 185 -14.67 -0.64 -8.58
C PRO A 185 -15.14 -2.06 -8.26
N GLY A 186 -14.33 -2.79 -7.49
CA GLY A 186 -14.57 -4.20 -7.18
C GLY A 186 -16.03 -4.43 -6.76
N ARG A 187 -16.75 -5.21 -7.57
CA ARG A 187 -18.20 -5.40 -7.45
C ARG A 187 -18.59 -6.36 -6.32
N ASP A 188 -17.68 -7.23 -5.88
CA ASP A 188 -18.05 -8.45 -5.17
C ASP A 188 -17.28 -8.71 -3.87
N GLY A 189 -17.35 -7.77 -2.92
CA GLY A 189 -17.09 -8.06 -1.51
C GLY A 189 -15.75 -8.73 -1.15
N GLY A 190 -14.75 -8.76 -2.03
CA GLY A 190 -13.43 -9.32 -1.75
C GLY A 190 -12.52 -8.33 -1.03
N SER A 191 -11.51 -8.85 -0.33
CA SER A 191 -10.52 -8.03 0.38
C SER A 191 -9.61 -7.27 -0.62
N PRO A 192 -9.08 -6.09 -0.25
CA PRO A 192 -8.16 -5.35 -1.11
C PRO A 192 -6.93 -6.18 -1.54
N SER A 193 -6.62 -6.21 -2.83
CA SER A 193 -5.45 -6.91 -3.39
C SER A 193 -4.11 -6.42 -2.85
N LEU A 194 -4.03 -5.16 -2.39
CA LEU A 194 -2.83 -4.60 -1.74
C LEU A 194 -2.45 -5.34 -0.45
N LEU A 195 -3.34 -6.13 0.15
CA LEU A 195 -3.00 -7.02 1.27
C LEU A 195 -2.00 -8.12 0.87
N LEU A 196 -1.97 -8.51 -0.40
CA LEU A 196 -1.01 -9.51 -0.88
C LEU A 196 0.43 -9.04 -0.75
N VAL A 197 0.70 -7.75 -0.95
CA VAL A 197 2.05 -7.19 -0.80
C VAL A 197 2.59 -7.46 0.60
N GLN A 198 1.78 -7.21 1.64
CA GLN A 198 2.19 -7.45 3.02
C GLN A 198 2.34 -8.93 3.35
N GLU A 199 1.40 -9.76 2.87
CA GLU A 199 1.50 -11.20 3.09
C GLU A 199 2.73 -11.79 2.40
N CYS A 200 3.11 -11.27 1.23
CA CYS A 200 4.32 -11.68 0.53
C CYS A 200 5.56 -11.35 1.35
N LEU A 201 5.71 -10.09 1.73
CA LEU A 201 6.86 -9.61 2.52
C LEU A 201 6.98 -10.31 3.87
N GLN A 202 5.87 -10.67 4.52
CA GLN A 202 5.92 -11.33 5.82
C GLN A 202 6.16 -12.84 5.72
N ARG A 203 5.78 -13.52 4.63
CA ARG A 203 5.72 -15.00 4.60
C ARG A 203 6.72 -15.70 3.70
N PHE A 204 7.23 -15.06 2.64
CA PHE A 204 8.03 -15.74 1.63
C PHE A 204 9.40 -15.09 1.46
N GLY A 205 10.43 -15.90 1.24
CA GLY A 205 11.78 -15.42 0.91
C GLY A 205 12.04 -15.38 -0.60
N ASP A 206 11.15 -15.95 -1.41
CA ASP A 206 11.33 -16.09 -2.85
C ASP A 206 10.04 -15.79 -3.63
N VAL A 207 10.20 -15.52 -4.92
CA VAL A 207 9.10 -15.18 -5.83
C VAL A 207 8.16 -16.38 -6.02
N SER A 208 8.69 -17.60 -6.13
CA SER A 208 7.88 -18.79 -6.43
C SER A 208 6.80 -19.06 -5.38
N GLY A 209 7.19 -19.06 -4.09
CA GLY A 209 6.26 -19.22 -2.98
C GLY A 209 5.24 -18.09 -2.89
N ALA A 210 5.67 -16.86 -3.17
CA ALA A 210 4.78 -15.70 -3.21
C ALA A 210 3.74 -15.80 -4.33
N LEU A 211 4.12 -16.26 -5.53
CA LEU A 211 3.21 -16.42 -6.66
C LEU A 211 2.14 -17.48 -6.41
N ASP A 212 2.52 -18.63 -5.84
CA ASP A 212 1.56 -19.69 -5.48
C ASP A 212 0.50 -19.16 -4.49
N TRP A 213 0.92 -18.34 -3.52
CA TRP A 213 0.02 -17.69 -2.57
C TRP A 213 -0.91 -16.68 -3.25
N CYS A 214 -0.37 -15.80 -4.08
CA CYS A 214 -1.15 -14.81 -4.82
C CYS A 214 -2.20 -15.44 -5.73
N ALA A 215 -1.89 -16.56 -6.38
CA ALA A 215 -2.82 -17.28 -7.25
C ALA A 215 -4.05 -17.81 -6.49
N LYS A 216 -3.88 -18.22 -5.23
CA LYS A 216 -4.92 -18.89 -4.44
C LYS A 216 -5.71 -17.93 -3.54
N ARG A 217 -5.12 -16.83 -3.08
CA ARG A 217 -5.74 -15.98 -2.05
C ARG A 217 -6.91 -15.18 -2.60
N PRO A 218 -8.09 -15.20 -1.95
CA PRO A 218 -9.24 -14.41 -2.37
C PRO A 218 -8.98 -12.93 -2.10
N VAL A 219 -8.77 -12.18 -3.18
CA VAL A 219 -8.67 -10.72 -3.16
C VAL A 219 -9.44 -10.14 -4.34
N GLU A 220 -9.68 -8.84 -4.27
CA GLU A 220 -10.33 -8.08 -5.33
C GLU A 220 -9.72 -6.68 -5.45
N GLY A 221 -9.75 -6.13 -6.65
CA GLY A 221 -9.35 -4.76 -6.95
C GLY A 221 -8.67 -4.65 -8.30
N GLU A 222 -8.15 -3.48 -8.60
CA GLU A 222 -7.45 -3.18 -9.86
C GLU A 222 -6.03 -2.75 -9.55
N GLN A 223 -5.16 -3.73 -9.37
CA GLN A 223 -3.81 -3.51 -8.86
C GLN A 223 -2.86 -4.49 -9.52
N SER A 224 -1.76 -3.97 -10.07
CA SER A 224 -0.59 -4.79 -10.36
C SER A 224 0.39 -4.73 -9.20
N PHE A 225 1.25 -5.73 -9.07
CA PHE A 225 2.46 -5.64 -8.26
C PHE A 225 3.57 -6.48 -8.87
N VAL A 226 4.80 -6.03 -8.66
CA VAL A 226 6.01 -6.63 -9.21
C VAL A 226 6.82 -7.19 -8.06
N LEU A 227 7.28 -8.42 -8.20
CA LEU A 227 8.10 -9.13 -7.25
C LEU A 227 9.48 -9.38 -7.85
N ALA A 228 10.49 -9.35 -7.00
CA ALA A 228 11.84 -9.79 -7.32
C ALA A 228 12.45 -10.45 -6.09
N ASP A 229 13.27 -11.49 -6.27
CA ASP A 229 14.04 -12.07 -5.18
C ASP A 229 15.55 -12.00 -5.41
N ALA A 230 16.31 -12.42 -4.39
CA ALA A 230 17.77 -12.41 -4.39
C ALA A 230 18.39 -13.30 -5.48
N SER A 231 17.65 -14.23 -6.08
CA SER A 231 18.13 -15.04 -7.21
C SER A 231 18.06 -14.32 -8.56
N GLY A 232 17.47 -13.11 -8.58
CA GLY A 232 17.21 -12.34 -9.78
C GLY A 232 15.93 -12.73 -10.50
N MET A 233 15.13 -13.67 -9.96
CA MET A 233 13.80 -13.99 -10.51
C MET A 233 12.89 -12.77 -10.36
N THR A 234 12.10 -12.47 -11.40
CA THR A 234 11.08 -11.42 -11.34
C THR A 234 9.73 -11.92 -11.85
N ALA A 235 8.66 -11.36 -11.29
CA ALA A 235 7.31 -11.67 -11.74
C ALA A 235 6.37 -10.48 -11.55
N THR A 236 5.34 -10.42 -12.38
CA THR A 236 4.23 -9.48 -12.26
C THR A 236 2.96 -10.24 -11.93
N VAL A 237 2.23 -9.73 -10.94
CA VAL A 237 0.84 -10.16 -10.66
C VAL A 237 -0.08 -9.01 -10.99
N VAL A 238 -1.05 -9.25 -11.88
CA VAL A 238 -2.10 -8.30 -12.22
C VAL A 238 -3.42 -8.82 -11.67
N VAL A 239 -4.04 -8.04 -10.79
CA VAL A 239 -5.39 -8.29 -10.27
C VAL A 239 -6.36 -7.35 -10.97
N SER A 240 -7.39 -7.91 -11.58
CA SER A 240 -8.52 -7.17 -12.15
C SER A 240 -9.82 -7.83 -11.73
N GLY A 241 -10.63 -7.11 -10.94
CA GLY A 241 -11.68 -7.72 -10.14
C GLY A 241 -11.14 -8.89 -9.32
N ARG A 242 -11.64 -10.10 -9.57
CA ARG A 242 -11.20 -11.36 -8.94
C ARG A 242 -10.23 -12.17 -9.80
N GLU A 243 -10.05 -11.75 -11.05
CA GLU A 243 -9.11 -12.40 -11.96
C GLU A 243 -7.68 -12.05 -11.55
N ARG A 244 -6.81 -13.04 -11.67
CA ARG A 244 -5.37 -12.90 -11.41
C ARG A 244 -4.63 -13.41 -12.63
N ARG A 245 -3.74 -12.58 -13.15
CA ARG A 245 -2.80 -12.96 -14.20
C ARG A 245 -1.40 -12.85 -13.62
N ILE A 246 -0.64 -13.92 -13.74
CA ILE A 246 0.74 -14.00 -13.28
C ILE A 246 1.61 -14.13 -14.52
N GLN A 247 2.64 -13.31 -14.58
CA GLN A 247 3.63 -13.34 -15.63
C GLN A 247 5.01 -13.37 -14.99
N GLU A 248 5.66 -14.52 -15.06
CA GLU A 248 7.08 -14.66 -14.79
C GLU A 248 7.86 -14.08 -15.97
N GLY A 249 9.02 -13.49 -15.70
CA GLY A 249 9.85 -12.96 -16.77
C GLY A 249 11.21 -12.48 -16.28
N GLU A 250 12.14 -12.41 -17.21
CA GLU A 250 13.41 -11.71 -17.06
C GLU A 250 13.40 -10.44 -17.93
N GLY A 251 14.23 -9.46 -17.58
CA GLY A 251 14.43 -8.27 -18.41
C GLY A 251 13.92 -6.99 -17.77
N GLU A 252 13.55 -6.03 -18.61
CA GLU A 252 13.06 -4.73 -18.17
C GLU A 252 11.54 -4.68 -18.24
N LEU A 253 10.91 -4.40 -17.10
CA LEU A 253 9.49 -4.13 -16.99
C LEU A 253 9.28 -2.66 -16.65
N TYR A 254 8.34 -2.01 -17.32
CA TYR A 254 7.89 -0.67 -16.98
C TYR A 254 6.35 -0.62 -17.00
N LEU A 255 5.77 -0.22 -15.87
CA LEU A 255 4.34 -0.03 -15.69
C LEU A 255 4.09 1.40 -15.24
N GLU A 256 3.11 2.07 -15.81
CA GLU A 256 2.72 3.43 -15.41
C GLU A 256 1.20 3.57 -15.53
N GLY A 257 0.59 4.29 -14.60
CA GLY A 257 -0.86 4.45 -14.51
C GLY A 257 -1.26 5.27 -13.29
N GLY A 258 -2.56 5.44 -13.09
CA GLY A 258 -3.13 6.29 -12.03
C GLY A 258 -3.54 7.68 -12.54
N GLU A 259 -4.24 8.44 -11.69
CA GLU A 259 -4.82 9.75 -12.03
C GLU A 259 -3.74 10.83 -12.16
N LEU A 260 -3.86 11.67 -13.19
CA LEU A 260 -3.03 12.86 -13.33
C LEU A 260 -3.37 13.85 -12.21
N PRO A 261 -2.37 14.52 -11.60
CA PRO A 261 -2.62 15.58 -10.65
C PRO A 261 -3.53 16.67 -11.28
N GLY A 262 -4.69 16.93 -10.69
CA GLY A 262 -5.61 17.99 -11.13
C GLY A 262 -6.73 17.54 -12.09
N ASP A 263 -6.77 16.28 -12.52
CA ASP A 263 -7.83 15.76 -13.41
C ASP A 263 -9.14 15.40 -12.69
N VAL A 264 -9.37 15.94 -11.48
CA VAL A 264 -10.64 15.79 -10.75
C VAL A 264 -11.70 16.64 -11.46
N ARG A 265 -12.15 16.15 -12.62
CA ARG A 265 -13.35 16.66 -13.27
C ARG A 265 -14.49 16.37 -12.30
N SER A 266 -15.11 17.42 -11.78
CA SER A 266 -16.32 17.31 -10.97
C SER A 266 -17.42 16.71 -11.85
N GLU A 267 -17.53 15.37 -11.84
CA GLU A 267 -18.65 14.65 -12.43
C GLU A 267 -19.88 14.93 -11.55
N GLY A 268 -20.56 16.05 -11.76
CA GLY A 268 -21.86 16.23 -11.11
C GLY A 268 -22.49 17.61 -11.02
N ASP A 269 -21.82 18.72 -11.34
CA ASP A 269 -22.46 20.04 -11.19
C ASP A 269 -22.70 20.77 -12.52
N PRO A 270 -23.87 20.59 -13.18
CA PRO A 270 -24.23 21.33 -14.38
C PRO A 270 -24.63 22.80 -14.12
N ARG A 271 -24.34 23.40 -12.95
CA ARG A 271 -24.86 24.73 -12.57
C ARG A 271 -23.90 25.66 -11.80
N VAL A 272 -22.59 25.54 -11.96
CA VAL A 272 -21.67 26.57 -11.42
C VAL A 272 -21.24 27.50 -12.55
N ASP A 273 -21.82 28.70 -12.55
CA ASP A 273 -21.35 29.83 -13.34
C ASP A 273 -19.85 30.03 -13.10
N ALA A 274 -19.10 30.22 -14.19
CA ALA A 274 -17.66 30.27 -14.27
C ALA A 274 -17.02 31.24 -13.25
N ALA A 275 -16.72 30.74 -12.05
CA ALA A 275 -15.71 31.35 -11.19
C ALA A 275 -14.34 31.04 -11.81
N GLU A 276 -13.53 32.09 -12.00
CA GLU A 276 -12.20 31.97 -12.59
C GLU A 276 -11.39 30.88 -11.87
N PRO A 277 -10.75 29.96 -12.62
CA PRO A 277 -9.96 28.90 -12.02
C PRO A 277 -8.84 29.53 -11.21
N ALA A 278 -8.83 29.26 -9.90
CA ALA A 278 -7.71 29.62 -9.03
C ALA A 278 -6.42 29.12 -9.69
N GLU A 279 -5.47 30.03 -9.95
CA GLU A 279 -4.18 29.73 -10.56
C GLU A 279 -3.55 28.53 -9.85
N ALA A 280 -3.54 27.38 -10.54
CA ALA A 280 -2.86 26.20 -10.07
C ALA A 280 -1.37 26.55 -9.95
N ALA A 281 -0.83 26.46 -8.73
CA ALA A 281 0.57 26.74 -8.47
C ALA A 281 1.44 25.91 -9.44
N PRO A 282 2.50 26.50 -10.04
CA PRO A 282 3.32 25.81 -11.03
C PRO A 282 3.93 24.56 -10.42
N VAL A 283 3.61 23.39 -11.01
CA VAL A 283 4.25 22.12 -10.69
C VAL A 283 5.75 22.29 -10.97
N SER A 284 6.56 22.40 -9.93
CA SER A 284 8.01 22.48 -10.09
C SER A 284 8.47 21.27 -10.89
N LYS A 285 9.33 21.46 -11.91
CA LYS A 285 9.96 20.39 -12.71
C LYS A 285 10.98 19.56 -11.89
N GLY A 286 10.66 19.26 -10.63
CA GLY A 286 11.46 18.39 -9.77
C GLY A 286 11.38 16.95 -10.25
N GLN A 287 12.48 16.21 -10.07
CA GLN A 287 12.50 14.77 -10.24
C GLN A 287 11.47 14.16 -9.26
N PRO A 288 10.61 13.22 -9.71
CA PRO A 288 9.61 12.61 -8.83
C PRO A 288 10.31 11.84 -7.71
N ASP A 289 9.71 11.87 -6.52
CA ASP A 289 10.15 11.07 -5.39
C ASP A 289 10.14 9.57 -5.77
N ARG A 290 11.13 8.81 -5.32
CA ARG A 290 11.35 7.42 -5.73
C ARG A 290 11.79 6.53 -4.58
N VAL A 291 11.46 5.25 -4.68
CA VAL A 291 12.00 4.17 -3.87
C VAL A 291 12.64 3.12 -4.77
N TRP A 292 13.81 2.63 -4.37
CA TRP A 292 14.50 1.49 -4.97
C TRP A 292 14.62 0.36 -3.97
N LEU A 293 14.46 -0.86 -4.45
CA LEU A 293 14.61 -2.07 -3.67
C LEU A 293 15.66 -2.97 -4.33
N ASP A 294 16.62 -3.39 -3.53
CA ASP A 294 17.62 -4.38 -3.88
C ASP A 294 17.37 -5.63 -3.01
N PRO A 295 16.73 -6.68 -3.56
CA PRO A 295 16.45 -7.92 -2.83
C PRO A 295 17.73 -8.70 -2.45
N GLU A 296 18.76 -8.66 -3.29
CA GLU A 296 20.04 -9.33 -3.03
C GLU A 296 20.75 -8.66 -1.84
N ALA A 297 20.83 -7.34 -1.84
CA ALA A 297 21.40 -6.56 -0.74
C ALA A 297 20.42 -6.34 0.44
N ARG A 298 19.18 -6.82 0.33
CA ARG A 298 18.08 -6.62 1.30
C ARG A 298 17.93 -5.16 1.74
N ARG A 299 17.96 -4.28 0.74
CA ARG A 299 18.14 -2.84 0.91
C ARG A 299 17.02 -2.05 0.26
N LEU A 300 16.62 -0.97 0.92
CA LEU A 300 15.64 -0.01 0.47
C LEU A 300 16.27 1.38 0.48
N GLN A 301 16.24 2.06 -0.67
CA GLN A 301 16.68 3.45 -0.82
C GLN A 301 15.49 4.33 -1.21
N ILE A 302 15.40 5.52 -0.63
CA ILE A 302 14.40 6.54 -0.99
C ILE A 302 15.12 7.82 -1.36
N ASP A 303 14.77 8.40 -2.51
CA ASP A 303 15.12 9.78 -2.84
C ASP A 303 13.83 10.57 -2.95
N ALA A 304 13.55 11.42 -1.97
CA ALA A 304 12.29 12.14 -1.88
C ALA A 304 12.45 13.48 -1.17
N ALA A 305 11.79 14.52 -1.67
CA ALA A 305 11.83 15.88 -1.12
C ALA A 305 13.27 16.41 -0.89
N GLY A 306 14.20 16.07 -1.79
CA GLY A 306 15.60 16.49 -1.72
C GLY A 306 16.44 15.76 -0.65
N ILE A 307 15.91 14.69 -0.06
CA ILE A 307 16.59 13.83 0.93
C ILE A 307 16.79 12.45 0.34
N SER A 308 17.97 11.86 0.56
CA SER A 308 18.26 10.45 0.27
C SER A 308 18.32 9.66 1.59
N ILE A 309 17.55 8.58 1.69
CA ILE A 309 17.50 7.68 2.85
C ILE A 309 17.89 6.30 2.37
N ASP A 310 18.74 5.63 3.12
CA ASP A 310 19.29 4.33 2.76
C ASP A 310 19.25 3.37 3.95
N LEU A 311 18.60 2.22 3.76
CA LEU A 311 18.32 1.26 4.83
C LEU A 311 18.57 -0.16 4.35
N GLY A 312 19.38 -0.90 5.10
CA GLY A 312 19.60 -2.33 4.90
C GLY A 312 19.08 -3.13 6.09
N LEU A 313 18.57 -4.33 5.81
CA LEU A 313 18.30 -5.33 6.85
C LEU A 313 19.62 -6.01 7.20
N MET A 314 20.12 -5.75 8.41
CA MET A 314 21.31 -6.43 8.94
C MET A 314 20.93 -7.83 9.45
N ASP A 315 21.79 -8.81 9.18
CA ASP A 315 21.71 -10.18 9.73
C ASP A 315 21.84 -10.21 11.27
#